data_AF-A0A949NMN7-F1
#
_entry.id   AF-A0A949NMN7-F1
#
_cell.length_a   1.000
_cell.length_b   1.000
_cell.length_c   1.000
_cell.angle_alpha   90.00
_cell.angle_beta   90.00
_cell.angle_gamma   90.00
#
_symmetry.space_group_name_H-M   'P 1'
#
loop_
_entity.id
_entity.type
_entity.pdbx_description
1 polymer ?
#
loop_
_entity_poly.entity_id
_entity_poly.type
_entity_poly.pdbx_seq_one_letter_code
_entity_poly.pdbx_strand_id
1 'polypeptide(L)'
;MAKKAVARRVPIHRGEPYWEREKPETVQTGRLILSYYPIAGKLQVSQAFKDRETGELRRGRTVTLDQEDLALHPEAQELLARVLDAWSE
;
A
#
# COMPACT_ATOMS: atom_id res chain seq x y z
N MET A 1 -40.50 17.98 9.89
CA MET A 1 -40.16 17.10 8.74
C MET A 1 -38.66 17.16 8.52
N ALA A 2 -37.93 16.06 8.71
CA ALA A 2 -36.46 16.04 8.60
C ALA A 2 -36.03 15.74 7.16
N LYS A 3 -35.18 16.59 6.57
CA LYS A 3 -34.60 16.38 5.23
C LYS A 3 -33.55 15.27 5.32
N LYS A 4 -33.76 14.15 4.61
CA LYS A 4 -32.74 13.10 4.45
C LYS A 4 -31.58 13.65 3.62
N ALA A 5 -30.39 13.67 4.19
CA ALA A 5 -29.17 13.99 3.47
C ALA A 5 -28.87 12.85 2.48
N VAL A 6 -29.04 13.13 1.18
CA VAL A 6 -28.61 12.22 0.13
C VAL A 6 -27.10 12.41 -0.02
N ALA A 7 -26.32 11.43 0.43
CA ALA A 7 -24.88 11.41 0.21
C ALA A 7 -24.62 11.43 -1.29
N ARG A 8 -24.12 12.57 -1.80
CA ARG A 8 -23.69 12.68 -3.20
C ARG A 8 -22.50 11.74 -3.37
N ARG A 9 -22.69 10.66 -4.14
CA ARG A 9 -21.58 9.82 -4.60
C ARG A 9 -20.76 10.65 -5.57
N VAL A 10 -19.69 11.27 -5.09
CA VAL A 10 -18.69 11.90 -5.95
C VAL A 10 -18.08 10.77 -6.79
N PRO A 11 -18.13 10.84 -8.13
CA PRO A 11 -17.42 9.88 -8.96
C PRO A 11 -15.93 10.00 -8.65
N ILE A 12 -15.34 8.94 -8.09
CA ILE A 12 -13.90 8.87 -7.85
C ILE A 12 -13.26 8.78 -9.23
N HIS A 13 -12.78 9.90 -9.77
CA HIS A 13 -11.90 9.88 -10.93
C HIS A 13 -10.61 9.17 -10.51
N ARG A 14 -10.53 7.88 -10.81
CA ARG A 14 -9.29 7.11 -10.76
C ARG A 14 -8.61 7.38 -12.09
N GLY A 15 -7.50 8.12 -12.08
CA GLY A 15 -6.57 8.10 -13.21
C GLY A 15 -6.12 6.67 -13.50
N GLU A 16 -5.34 6.49 -14.57
CA GLU A 16 -4.74 5.19 -14.85
C GLU A 16 -4.02 4.65 -13.61
N PRO A 17 -4.26 3.38 -13.24
CA PRO A 17 -3.64 2.84 -12.04
C PRO A 17 -2.11 2.82 -12.19
N TYR A 18 -1.41 3.32 -11.18
CA TYR A 18 0.05 3.42 -11.23
C TYR A 18 0.74 2.06 -11.45
N TRP A 19 0.13 0.97 -10.98
CA TRP A 19 0.66 -0.38 -11.13
C TRP A 19 0.62 -0.92 -12.58
N GLU A 20 -0.02 -0.23 -13.51
CA GLU A 20 0.02 -0.55 -14.94
C GLU A 20 1.17 0.18 -15.67
N ARG A 21 1.66 1.28 -15.09
CA ARG A 21 2.63 2.19 -15.71
C ARG A 21 4.08 1.86 -15.34
N GLU A 22 4.30 1.14 -14.25
CA GLU A 22 5.62 0.75 -13.81
C GLU A 22 5.63 -0.66 -13.22
N LYS A 23 6.79 -1.32 -13.36
CA LYS A 23 7.03 -2.60 -12.70
C LYS A 23 7.64 -2.33 -11.32
N PRO A 24 7.02 -2.81 -10.23
CA PRO A 24 7.54 -2.58 -8.89
C PRO A 24 8.78 -3.43 -8.61
N GLU A 25 9.66 -2.89 -7.77
CA GLU A 25 10.66 -3.67 -7.05
C GLU A 25 9.93 -4.52 -6.00
N THR A 26 9.93 -5.84 -6.18
CA THR A 26 9.13 -6.74 -5.36
C THR A 26 10.01 -7.69 -4.57
N VAL A 27 9.77 -7.74 -3.26
CA VAL A 27 10.38 -8.73 -2.36
C VAL A 27 9.26 -9.56 -1.73
N GLN A 28 9.38 -10.87 -1.85
CA GLN A 28 8.45 -11.82 -1.26
C GLN A 28 9.11 -12.51 -0.07
N THR A 29 8.43 -12.45 1.07
CA THR A 29 8.79 -13.18 2.28
C THR A 29 7.75 -14.28 2.54
N GLY A 30 7.91 -15.06 3.62
CA GLY A 30 6.95 -16.12 3.96
C GLY A 30 5.53 -15.61 4.27
N ARG A 31 5.39 -14.40 4.82
CA ARG A 31 4.09 -13.83 5.26
C ARG A 31 3.74 -12.49 4.63
N LEU A 32 4.68 -11.83 3.99
CA LEU A 32 4.52 -10.50 3.41
C LEU A 32 5.06 -10.45 1.98
N ILE A 33 4.42 -9.65 1.14
CA ILE A 33 4.93 -9.22 -0.14
C ILE A 33 5.10 -7.70 -0.07
N LEU A 34 6.33 -7.23 -0.23
CA LEU A 34 6.67 -5.82 -0.34
C LEU A 34 6.77 -5.46 -1.83
N SER A 35 6.14 -4.37 -2.25
CA SER A 35 6.21 -3.90 -3.64
C SER A 35 6.41 -2.39 -3.66
N TYR A 36 7.60 -1.96 -4.06
CA TYR A 36 7.97 -0.55 -4.17
C TYR A 36 7.83 -0.07 -5.61
N TYR A 37 7.09 1.02 -5.77
CA TYR A 37 6.75 1.67 -7.03
C TYR A 37 7.44 3.04 -7.04
N PRO A 38 8.69 3.13 -7.52
CA PRO A 38 9.52 4.33 -7.39
C PRO A 38 8.98 5.54 -8.17
N ILE A 39 8.37 5.33 -9.34
CA ILE A 39 7.84 6.42 -10.16
C ILE A 39 6.58 7.01 -9.51
N ALA A 40 5.70 6.16 -8.97
CA ALA A 40 4.51 6.60 -8.28
C ALA A 40 4.74 7.00 -6.81
N GLY A 41 5.94 6.76 -6.27
CA GLY A 41 6.26 7.02 -4.86
C GLY A 41 5.40 6.20 -3.90
N LYS A 42 5.08 4.94 -4.24
CA LYS A 42 4.22 4.08 -3.38
C LYS A 42 4.99 2.86 -2.89
N LEU A 43 4.83 2.52 -1.62
CA LEU A 43 5.28 1.25 -1.05
C LEU A 43 4.07 0.44 -0.58
N GLN A 44 3.83 -0.70 -1.21
CA GLN A 44 2.79 -1.62 -0.79
C GLN A 44 3.36 -2.69 0.14
N VAL A 45 2.67 -2.90 1.26
CA VAL A 45 2.89 -4.02 2.18
C VAL A 45 1.64 -4.89 2.15
N SER A 46 1.75 -6.04 1.50
CA SER A 46 0.67 -7.01 1.36
C SER A 46 0.90 -8.20 2.28
N GLN A 47 -0.15 -8.66 2.95
CA GLN A 47 -0.15 -10.00 3.53
C GLN A 47 -0.07 -11.04 2.41
N ALA A 48 0.77 -12.05 2.59
CA ALA A 48 0.85 -13.19 1.68
C ALA A 48 0.12 -14.39 2.28
N PHE A 49 -0.67 -15.09 1.47
CA PHE A 49 -1.30 -16.35 1.85
C PHE A 49 -1.22 -17.35 0.71
N LYS A 50 -1.19 -18.64 1.02
CA LYS A 50 -1.29 -19.69 0.01
C LYS A 50 -2.75 -19.92 -0.34
N ASP A 51 -3.05 -19.87 -1.62
CA ASP A 51 -4.32 -20.32 -2.15
C ASP A 51 -4.51 -21.81 -1.82
N ARG A 52 -5.71 -22.18 -1.34
CA ARG A 52 -5.98 -23.55 -0.90
C ARG A 52 -6.13 -24.53 -2.06
N GLU A 53 -6.55 -24.04 -3.21
CA GLU A 53 -6.84 -24.86 -4.39
C GLU A 53 -5.62 -24.97 -5.29
N THR A 54 -4.93 -23.84 -5.53
CA THR A 54 -3.77 -23.81 -6.44
C THR A 54 -2.43 -23.96 -5.73
N GLY A 55 -2.38 -23.74 -4.40
CA GLY A 55 -1.14 -23.72 -3.63
C GLY A 55 -0.26 -22.49 -3.90
N GLU A 56 -0.67 -21.60 -4.81
CA GLU A 56 0.07 -20.40 -5.19
C GLU A 56 0.04 -19.35 -4.09
N LEU A 57 1.12 -18.58 -3.96
CA LEU A 57 1.15 -17.46 -3.03
C LEU A 57 0.40 -16.27 -3.63
N ARG A 58 -0.65 -15.83 -2.94
CA ARG A 58 -1.49 -14.70 -3.33
C ARG A 58 -1.36 -13.53 -2.34
N ARG A 59 -1.60 -12.33 -2.87
CA ARG A 59 -1.70 -11.09 -2.06
C ARG A 59 -3.07 -11.03 -1.40
N GLY A 60 -3.08 -10.87 -0.08
CA GLY A 60 -4.26 -10.61 0.73
C GLY A 60 -4.42 -9.11 0.99
N ARG A 61 -4.70 -8.76 2.25
CA ARG A 61 -4.84 -7.36 2.66
C ARG A 61 -3.56 -6.59 2.35
N THR A 62 -3.71 -5.44 1.70
CA THR A 62 -2.61 -4.57 1.30
C THR A 62 -2.78 -3.19 1.92
N VAL A 63 -1.70 -2.68 2.51
CA VAL A 63 -1.57 -1.29 2.96
C VAL A 63 -0.57 -0.61 2.04
N THR A 64 -0.89 0.61 1.59
CA THR A 64 0.02 1.42 0.76
C THR A 64 0.51 2.58 1.58
N LEU A 65 1.83 2.73 1.68
CA LEU A 65 2.50 3.92 2.16
C LEU A 65 2.76 4.84 0.97
N ASP A 66 2.39 6.10 1.12
CA ASP A 66 2.49 7.12 0.09
C ASP A 66 3.63 8.07 0.43
N GLN A 67 4.59 8.23 -0.49
CA GLN A 67 5.75 9.10 -0.26
C GLN A 67 5.34 10.55 -0.03
N GLU A 68 4.31 11.05 -0.72
CA GLU A 68 3.84 12.43 -0.55
C GLU A 68 3.22 12.62 0.84
N ASP A 69 2.43 11.64 1.30
CA ASP A 69 1.82 11.66 2.63
C ASP A 69 2.88 11.58 3.73
N LEU A 70 3.87 10.69 3.60
CA LEU A 70 4.99 10.61 4.54
C LEU A 70 5.83 11.90 4.57
N ALA A 71 6.01 12.56 3.43
CA ALA A 71 6.72 13.85 3.36
C ALA A 71 5.94 14.99 4.04
N LEU A 72 4.60 14.94 4.01
CA LEU A 72 3.72 15.89 4.71
C LEU A 72 3.61 15.63 6.22
N HIS A 73 3.95 14.41 6.65
CA HIS A 73 3.87 13.95 8.04
C HIS A 73 5.23 13.43 8.54
N PRO A 74 6.19 14.32 8.86
CA PRO A 74 7.56 13.94 9.24
C PRO A 74 7.62 12.94 10.40
N GLU A 75 6.70 13.02 11.36
CA GLU A 75 6.60 12.10 12.49
C GLU A 75 6.38 10.63 12.06
N ALA A 76 5.67 10.41 10.95
CA ALA A 76 5.42 9.08 10.41
C ALA A 76 6.70 8.55 9.73
N GLN A 77 7.41 9.41 8.98
CA GLN A 77 8.69 9.06 8.36
C GLN A 77 9.75 8.74 9.42
N GLU A 78 9.86 9.55 10.48
CA GLU A 78 10.79 9.33 11.59
C GLU A 78 10.49 8.04 12.36
N LEU A 79 9.22 7.72 12.59
CA LEU A 79 8.86 6.44 13.21
C LEU A 79 9.24 5.26 12.32
N LEU A 80 8.96 5.34 11.02
CA LEU A 80 9.30 4.28 10.07
C LEU A 80 10.81 4.03 10.01
N ALA A 81 11.61 5.09 9.92
CA ALA A 81 13.08 5.01 9.90
C ALA A 81 13.61 4.35 11.18
N ARG A 82 13.19 4.82 12.36
CA ARG A 82 13.61 4.25 13.66
C ARG A 82 13.31 2.76 13.79
N VAL A 83 12.16 2.31 13.29
CA VAL A 83 11.81 0.88 13.33
C VAL A 83 12.74 0.05 12.44
N LEU A 84 13.06 0.54 11.24
CA LEU A 84 13.96 -0.16 10.31
C LEU A 84 15.39 -0.22 10.85
N ASP A 85 15.87 0.87 11.46
CA ASP A 85 17.19 0.91 12.09
C ASP A 85 17.26 -0.09 13.25
N ALA A 86 16.27 -0.08 14.15
CA ALA A 86 16.23 -0.96 15.32
C ALA A 86 16.10 -2.46 14.98
N TRP A 87 15.62 -2.81 13.78
CA TRP A 87 15.56 -4.21 13.31
C TRP A 87 16.81 -4.66 12.56
N SER A 88 17.71 -3.73 12.23
CA SER A 88 18.95 -4.01 11.51
C SER A 88 20.13 -4.25 12.46
N GLU A 89 19.95 -4.02 13.76
CA GLU A 89 20.89 -4.31 14.86
C GLU A 89 20.73 -5.76 15.39
#